data_AF-A0A2G9HD46-F1
#
_entry.id   AF-A0A2G9HD46-F1
#
_cell.length_a   1.000
_cell.length_b   1.000
_cell.length_c   1.000
_cell.angle_alpha   90.00
_cell.angle_beta   90.00
_cell.angle_gamma   90.00
#
_symmetry.space_group_name_H-M   'P 1'
#
loop_
_entity.id
_entity.type
_entity.pdbx_description
1 polymer ?
#
loop_
_entity_poly.entity_id
_entity_poly.type
_entity_poly.pdbx_seq_one_letter_code
_entity_poly.pdbx_strand_id
1 'polypeptide(L)'
;MFGLFPLHPMTLVQLAVFNTNTNQTVIQTYNKTTYDSCTVDDSLDTDTFQYNGGSNEFGSPTTIPVPLTIEGTQYYFSDADDGEQCQHGMAFELKVGHGLGLPPSLNQPPPPPYTPPPGPADDGQSPPVTVVTSPINDGMRIVANSCWLLLMVLVSVSLLV
;
A
#
# COMPACT_ATOMS: atom_id res chain seq x y z
N MET A 1 17.65 -12.75 -0.74
CA MET A 1 17.37 -13.80 0.25
C MET A 1 15.90 -13.69 0.58
N PHE A 2 15.12 -14.69 0.18
CA PHE A 2 13.69 -14.76 0.48
C PHE A 2 13.52 -15.23 1.92
N GLY A 3 12.93 -14.41 2.78
CA GLY A 3 12.84 -14.71 4.19
C GLY A 3 11.62 -14.09 4.84
N LEU A 4 10.88 -14.91 5.57
CA LEU A 4 9.82 -14.49 6.47
C LEU A 4 10.41 -14.29 7.87
N PHE A 5 10.14 -13.14 8.50
CA PHE A 5 10.48 -12.89 9.90
C PHE A 5 9.26 -13.13 10.80
N PRO A 6 9.13 -14.30 11.45
CA PRO A 6 8.08 -14.50 12.45
C PRO A 6 8.50 -13.78 13.73
N LEU A 7 7.97 -12.57 13.96
CA LEU A 7 8.30 -11.82 15.18
C LEU A 7 7.55 -12.34 16.41
N HIS A 8 6.41 -13.01 16.25
CA HIS A 8 5.52 -13.51 17.31
C HIS A 8 4.57 -14.56 16.68
N PRO A 9 3.74 -15.30 17.45
CA PRO A 9 2.60 -16.02 16.88
C PRO A 9 1.79 -15.11 15.95
N MET A 10 1.51 -15.58 14.74
CA MET A 10 0.82 -14.81 13.71
C MET A 10 -0.67 -14.72 14.03
N THR A 11 -1.18 -13.52 14.23
CA THR A 11 -2.59 -13.27 14.51
C THR A 11 -3.24 -12.44 13.42
N LEU A 12 -4.57 -12.46 13.36
CA LEU A 12 -5.34 -11.51 12.56
C LEU A 12 -4.86 -10.06 12.78
N VAL A 13 -4.97 -9.25 11.73
CA VAL A 13 -4.62 -7.82 11.72
C VAL A 13 -3.10 -7.55 11.85
N GLN A 14 -2.26 -8.59 11.79
CA GLN A 14 -0.81 -8.45 11.63
C GLN A 14 -0.37 -8.51 10.16
N LEU A 15 0.91 -8.22 9.94
CA LEU A 15 1.55 -8.29 8.63
C LEU A 15 2.62 -9.40 8.64
N ALA A 16 2.57 -10.27 7.63
CA ALA A 16 3.70 -11.11 7.25
C ALA A 16 4.63 -10.30 6.36
N VAL A 17 5.87 -10.08 6.80
CA VAL A 17 6.84 -9.28 6.06
C VAL A 17 7.83 -10.20 5.36
N PHE A 18 7.85 -10.14 4.03
CA PHE A 18 8.76 -10.90 3.18
C PHE A 18 9.88 -10.00 2.68
N ASN A 19 11.11 -10.32 3.05
CA ASN A 19 12.29 -9.75 2.40
C ASN A 19 12.59 -10.59 1.18
N THR A 20 12.65 -9.95 0.02
CA THR A 20 12.73 -10.57 -1.29
C THR A 20 13.55 -9.68 -2.24
N ASN A 21 13.49 -9.94 -3.54
CA ASN A 21 13.94 -9.03 -4.58
C ASN A 21 12.96 -9.08 -5.77
N THR A 22 13.19 -8.24 -6.78
CA THR A 22 12.35 -8.16 -7.99
C THR A 22 12.42 -9.36 -8.93
N ASN A 23 13.29 -10.34 -8.68
CA ASN A 23 13.37 -11.60 -9.44
C ASN A 23 12.53 -12.71 -8.80
N GLN A 24 11.93 -12.44 -7.64
CA GLN A 24 11.18 -13.40 -6.84
C GLN A 24 9.74 -12.92 -6.68
N THR A 25 8.83 -13.86 -6.53
CA THR A 25 7.40 -13.60 -6.33
C THR A 25 6.98 -13.94 -4.90
N VAL A 26 5.97 -13.25 -4.39
CA VAL A 26 5.27 -13.64 -3.17
C VAL A 26 3.85 -14.00 -3.57
N ILE A 27 3.60 -15.30 -3.70
CA ILE A 27 2.27 -15.86 -3.90
C ILE A 27 1.73 -16.27 -2.55
N GLN A 28 0.49 -15.89 -2.27
CA GLN A 28 -0.30 -16.41 -1.16
C GLN A 28 -1.37 -17.34 -1.73
N THR A 29 -1.58 -18.50 -1.12
CA THR A 29 -2.73 -19.35 -1.43
C THR A 29 -3.33 -19.96 -0.17
N TYR A 30 -4.65 -20.19 -0.18
CA TYR A 30 -5.35 -20.99 0.83
C TYR A 30 -5.44 -22.47 0.44
N ASN A 31 -5.03 -22.81 -0.78
CA ASN A 31 -5.13 -24.16 -1.32
C ASN A 31 -3.80 -24.90 -1.20
N LYS A 32 -3.81 -26.00 -0.45
CA LYS A 32 -2.59 -26.80 -0.25
C LYS A 32 -2.10 -27.44 -1.55
N THR A 33 -2.99 -27.83 -2.46
CA THR A 33 -2.58 -28.45 -3.72
C THR A 33 -1.81 -27.48 -4.60
N THR A 34 -2.29 -26.22 -4.72
CA THR A 34 -1.58 -25.14 -5.43
C THR A 34 -0.20 -24.86 -4.82
N TYR A 35 -0.12 -24.86 -3.49
CA TYR A 35 1.16 -24.71 -2.79
C TYR A 35 2.12 -25.87 -3.07
N ASP A 36 1.65 -27.10 -2.98
CA ASP A 36 2.47 -28.30 -3.20
C ASP A 36 2.93 -28.45 -4.65
N SER A 37 2.16 -27.93 -5.61
CA SER A 37 2.52 -27.96 -7.04
C SER A 37 3.49 -26.84 -7.45
N CYS A 38 3.74 -25.86 -6.57
CA CYS A 38 4.59 -24.69 -6.84
C CYS A 38 4.21 -23.91 -8.12
N THR A 39 2.95 -23.97 -8.54
CA THR A 39 2.42 -23.25 -9.71
C THR A 39 1.06 -22.63 -9.40
N VAL A 40 0.77 -21.50 -10.03
CA VAL A 40 -0.51 -20.80 -9.97
C VAL A 40 -1.41 -21.08 -11.18
N ASP A 41 -0.96 -21.89 -12.15
CA ASP A 41 -1.67 -22.12 -13.42
C ASP A 41 -3.09 -22.69 -13.23
N ASP A 42 -3.26 -23.57 -12.25
CA ASP A 42 -4.54 -24.21 -11.91
C ASP A 42 -5.24 -23.56 -10.71
N SER A 43 -4.80 -22.37 -10.30
CA SER A 43 -5.32 -21.67 -9.12
C SER A 43 -6.58 -20.84 -9.40
N LEU A 44 -7.32 -20.51 -8.34
CA LEU A 44 -8.47 -19.62 -8.44
C LEU A 44 -8.10 -18.23 -7.92
N ASP A 45 -8.56 -17.19 -8.61
CA ASP A 45 -8.36 -15.79 -8.17
C ASP A 45 -8.92 -15.50 -6.76
N THR A 46 -9.84 -16.34 -6.28
CA THR A 46 -10.47 -16.22 -4.96
C THR A 46 -9.64 -16.80 -3.82
N ASP A 47 -8.72 -17.72 -4.13
CA ASP A 47 -7.90 -18.40 -3.13
C ASP A 47 -6.40 -18.12 -3.25
N THR A 48 -5.97 -17.53 -4.37
CA THR A 48 -4.56 -17.31 -4.70
C THR A 48 -4.32 -15.86 -5.11
N PHE A 49 -3.32 -15.23 -4.49
CA PHE A 49 -3.04 -13.81 -4.64
C PHE A 49 -1.54 -13.58 -4.81
N GLN A 50 -1.16 -12.77 -5.79
CA GLN A 50 0.23 -12.39 -6.02
C GLN A 50 0.51 -10.99 -5.48
N TYR A 51 1.62 -10.86 -4.76
CA TYR A 51 2.13 -9.59 -4.25
C TYR A 51 3.43 -9.25 -4.99
N ASN A 52 3.40 -8.20 -5.80
CA ASN A 52 4.54 -7.75 -6.60
C ASN A 52 5.30 -6.61 -5.94
N GLY A 53 6.64 -6.67 -6.02
CA GLY A 53 7.57 -5.71 -5.46
C GLY A 53 7.88 -4.53 -6.38
N GLY A 54 6.87 -3.85 -6.94
CA GLY A 54 6.88 -2.46 -7.46
C GLY A 54 7.99 -1.91 -8.38
N SER A 55 9.05 -2.65 -8.73
CA SER A 55 10.23 -2.15 -9.45
C SER A 55 10.54 -2.99 -10.69
N ASN A 56 10.98 -2.31 -11.76
CA ASN A 56 11.39 -2.92 -13.02
C ASN A 56 12.89 -3.29 -13.06
N GLU A 57 13.65 -2.94 -12.02
CA GLU A 57 15.08 -3.23 -11.94
C GLU A 57 15.28 -4.66 -11.43
N PHE A 58 16.03 -5.49 -12.16
CA PHE A 58 16.24 -6.89 -11.80
C PHE A 58 17.14 -7.06 -10.57
N GLY A 59 16.73 -7.95 -9.65
CA GLY A 59 17.50 -8.32 -8.48
C GLY A 59 17.52 -7.29 -7.34
N SER A 60 16.80 -6.17 -7.48
CA SER A 60 16.75 -5.13 -6.46
C SER A 60 16.04 -5.62 -5.19
N PRO A 61 16.66 -5.52 -4.00
CA PRO A 61 16.05 -5.92 -2.74
C PRO A 61 14.72 -5.21 -2.52
N THR A 62 13.70 -5.97 -2.11
CA THR A 62 12.36 -5.45 -1.87
C THR A 62 11.76 -6.08 -0.62
N THR A 63 10.91 -5.33 0.07
CA THR A 63 10.16 -5.82 1.23
C THR A 63 8.67 -5.74 0.94
N ILE A 64 7.98 -6.87 1.07
CA ILE A 64 6.55 -6.98 0.76
C ILE A 64 5.79 -7.30 2.05
N PRO A 65 4.97 -6.37 2.57
CA PRO A 65 4.09 -6.63 3.69
C PRO A 65 2.77 -7.23 3.21
N VAL A 66 2.40 -8.40 3.74
CA VAL A 66 1.16 -9.10 3.40
C VAL A 66 0.22 -9.13 4.60
N PRO A 67 -1.00 -8.59 4.50
CA PRO A 67 -1.95 -8.57 5.61
C PRO A 67 -2.53 -9.95 5.91
N LEU A 68 -2.60 -10.28 7.20
CA LEU A 68 -3.22 -11.51 7.71
C LEU A 68 -4.66 -11.22 8.12
N THR A 69 -5.60 -11.47 7.21
CA THR A 69 -7.02 -11.10 7.37
C THR A 69 -7.95 -12.28 7.64
N ILE A 70 -7.47 -13.51 7.45
CA ILE A 70 -8.24 -14.74 7.59
C ILE A 70 -7.50 -15.69 8.53
N GLU A 71 -8.24 -16.36 9.41
CA GLU A 71 -7.70 -17.37 10.31
C GLU A 71 -7.49 -18.70 9.60
N GLY A 72 -6.52 -19.47 10.09
CA GLY A 72 -6.22 -20.78 9.58
C GLY A 72 -4.83 -20.88 8.96
N THR A 73 -4.64 -21.92 8.16
CA THR A 73 -3.36 -22.18 7.50
C THR A 73 -3.32 -21.44 6.18
N GLN A 74 -2.30 -20.62 6.01
CA GLN A 74 -2.03 -19.82 4.82
C GLN A 74 -0.71 -20.32 4.24
N TYR A 75 -0.63 -20.46 2.92
CA TYR A 75 0.58 -20.91 2.25
C TYR A 75 1.19 -19.77 1.44
N TYR A 76 2.51 -19.65 1.49
CA TYR A 76 3.25 -18.63 0.76
C TYR A 76 4.40 -19.27 0.00
N PHE A 77 4.59 -18.92 -1.27
CA PHE A 77 5.69 -19.45 -2.06
C PHE A 77 6.09 -18.49 -3.17
N SER A 78 7.20 -18.78 -3.84
CA SER A 78 7.56 -18.11 -5.09
C SER A 78 7.34 -19.05 -6.28
N ASP A 79 6.55 -18.62 -7.25
CA ASP A 79 6.40 -19.28 -8.56
C ASP A 79 7.48 -18.84 -9.58
N ALA A 80 8.41 -17.98 -9.17
CA ALA A 80 9.46 -17.49 -10.05
C ALA A 80 10.35 -18.64 -10.51
N ASP A 81 10.87 -18.52 -11.74
CA ASP A 81 11.65 -19.57 -12.39
C ASP A 81 10.84 -20.88 -12.51
N ASP A 82 9.59 -20.78 -13.00
CA ASP A 82 8.64 -21.89 -13.15
C ASP A 82 8.46 -22.73 -11.86
N GLY A 83 8.47 -22.06 -10.71
CA GLY A 83 8.31 -22.68 -9.39
C GLY A 83 9.56 -23.35 -8.82
N GLU A 84 10.71 -23.32 -9.51
CA GLU A 84 11.97 -23.90 -9.02
C GLU A 84 12.37 -23.35 -7.65
N GLN A 85 12.14 -22.06 -7.41
CA GLN A 85 12.45 -21.45 -6.11
C GLN A 85 11.61 -22.04 -4.97
N CYS A 86 10.32 -22.28 -5.22
CA CYS A 86 9.42 -22.96 -4.29
C CYS A 86 9.89 -24.39 -4.01
N GLN A 87 10.26 -25.15 -5.06
CA GLN A 87 10.78 -26.52 -4.91
C GLN A 87 12.08 -26.59 -4.10
N HIS A 88 12.90 -25.54 -4.17
CA HIS A 88 14.12 -25.37 -3.38
C HIS A 88 13.90 -24.76 -1.98
N GLY A 89 12.64 -24.65 -1.53
CA GLY A 89 12.30 -24.27 -0.16
C GLY A 89 11.99 -22.79 0.05
N MET A 90 11.81 -21.99 -1.01
CA MET A 90 11.18 -20.67 -0.90
C MET A 90 9.66 -20.79 -0.78
N ALA A 91 9.25 -21.50 0.26
CA ALA A 91 7.88 -21.90 0.53
C ALA A 91 7.67 -21.93 2.05
N PHE A 92 6.59 -21.33 2.53
CA PHE A 92 6.27 -21.18 3.94
C PHE A 92 4.81 -21.49 4.22
N GLU A 93 4.58 -22.32 5.23
CA GLU A 93 3.26 -22.50 5.86
C GLU A 93 3.17 -21.59 7.08
N LEU A 94 2.09 -20.81 7.16
CA LEU A 94 1.79 -19.93 8.28
C LEU A 94 0.46 -20.33 8.91
N LYS A 95 0.43 -20.43 10.24
CA LYS A 95 -0.81 -20.61 10.99
C LYS A 95 -1.21 -19.30 11.63
N VAL A 96 -2.31 -18.72 11.14
CA VAL A 96 -2.88 -17.47 11.63
C VAL A 96 -3.97 -17.78 12.63
N GLY A 97 -3.80 -17.29 13.85
CA GLY A 97 -4.80 -17.39 14.92
C GLY A 97 -5.60 -16.09 15.11
N HIS A 98 -6.61 -16.18 15.97
CA HIS A 98 -7.30 -14.99 16.47
C HIS A 98 -6.34 -14.16 17.34
N GLY A 99 -6.39 -12.84 17.21
CA GLY A 99 -5.69 -11.94 18.14
C GLY A 99 -6.29 -12.00 19.54
N LEU A 100 -5.53 -11.67 20.60
CA LEU A 100 -6.07 -11.68 21.97
C LEU A 100 -7.11 -10.57 22.26
N GLY A 101 -7.44 -9.76 21.25
CA GLY A 101 -8.34 -8.62 21.38
C GLY A 101 -7.69 -7.44 22.12
N LEU A 102 -8.49 -6.40 22.34
CA LEU A 102 -8.09 -5.30 23.21
C LEU A 102 -7.91 -5.82 24.64
N PRO A 103 -6.86 -5.41 25.36
CA PRO A 103 -6.71 -5.77 26.77
C PRO A 103 -7.94 -5.28 27.55
N PRO A 104 -8.34 -5.97 28.64
CA PRO A 104 -9.55 -5.62 29.40
C PRO A 104 -9.59 -4.16 29.89
N SER A 105 -8.43 -3.53 30.08
CA SER A 105 -8.28 -2.11 30.44
C SER A 105 -8.76 -1.14 29.35
N LEU A 106 -8.88 -1.60 28.11
CA LEU A 106 -9.33 -0.84 26.94
C LEU A 106 -10.70 -1.31 26.42
N ASN A 107 -11.44 -2.13 27.17
CA ASN A 107 -12.85 -2.40 26.90
C ASN A 107 -13.65 -1.11 27.11
N GLN A 108 -13.68 -0.25 26.09
CA GLN A 108 -14.52 0.92 26.07
C GLN A 108 -15.99 0.49 26.01
N PRO A 109 -16.88 1.15 26.76
CA PRO A 109 -18.32 0.99 26.55
C PRO A 109 -18.65 1.24 25.07
N PRO A 110 -19.64 0.52 24.50
CA PRO A 110 -20.08 0.81 23.14
C PRO A 110 -20.39 2.31 22.99
N PRO A 111 -20.03 2.94 21.86
CA PRO A 111 -20.36 4.33 21.62
C PRO A 111 -21.86 4.57 21.85
N PRO A 112 -22.25 5.70 22.47
CA PRO A 112 -23.66 6.03 22.59
C PRO A 112 -24.32 6.10 21.21
N PRO A 113 -25.64 5.83 21.09
CA PRO A 113 -26.37 5.94 19.83
C PRO A 113 -26.10 7.30 19.18
N TYR A 114 -25.83 7.30 17.88
CA TYR A 114 -25.60 8.54 17.14
C TYR A 114 -26.83 9.44 17.23
N THR A 115 -26.64 10.66 17.74
CA THR A 115 -27.62 11.73 17.66
C THR A 115 -27.18 12.73 16.59
N PRO A 116 -27.99 12.97 15.54
CA PRO A 116 -27.73 14.03 14.58
C PRO A 116 -27.57 15.37 15.32
N PRO A 117 -26.63 16.24 14.90
CA PRO A 117 -26.57 17.60 15.39
C PRO A 117 -27.92 18.30 15.21
N PRO A 118 -28.32 19.22 16.11
CA PRO A 118 -29.47 20.08 15.87
C PRO A 118 -29.30 20.77 14.51
N GLY A 119 -30.29 20.61 13.63
CA GLY A 119 -30.32 21.34 12.37
C GLY A 119 -30.30 22.86 12.64
N PRO A 120 -29.76 23.68 11.72
CA PRO A 120 -29.87 25.12 11.85
C PRO A 120 -31.34 25.48 12.02
N ALA A 121 -31.64 26.26 13.06
CA ALA A 121 -32.95 26.85 13.21
C ALA A 121 -33.22 27.70 11.96
N ASP A 122 -34.19 27.27 11.16
CA ASP A 122 -34.75 28.09 10.10
C ASP A 122 -35.53 29.22 10.79
N ASP A 123 -34.94 30.41 10.80
CA ASP A 123 -35.57 31.70 10.49
C ASP A 123 -34.81 32.86 11.13
N GLY A 124 -34.35 33.80 10.29
CA GLY A 124 -34.10 35.18 10.71
C GLY A 124 -32.83 35.83 10.19
N GLN A 125 -32.88 36.30 8.93
CA GLN A 125 -32.19 37.48 8.42
C GLN A 125 -30.65 37.52 8.57
N SER A 126 -29.94 37.10 7.53
CA SER A 126 -28.54 37.50 7.33
C SER A 126 -28.47 39.03 7.17
N PRO A 127 -27.60 39.76 7.90
CA PRO A 127 -27.40 41.18 7.66
C PRO A 127 -26.82 41.38 6.24
N PRO A 128 -27.16 42.49 5.56
CA PRO A 128 -26.74 42.71 4.18
C PRO A 128 -25.21 42.85 4.13
N VAL A 129 -24.58 42.02 3.29
CA VAL A 129 -23.18 42.16 2.92
C VAL A 129 -23.09 43.34 1.95
N THR A 130 -22.52 44.45 2.40
CA THR A 130 -22.14 45.57 1.52
C THR A 130 -20.98 45.12 0.63
N VAL A 131 -21.27 44.78 -0.62
CA VAL A 131 -20.23 44.57 -1.64
C VAL A 131 -19.68 45.94 -2.04
N VAL A 132 -18.49 46.28 -1.54
CA VAL A 132 -17.70 47.40 -2.08
C VAL A 132 -17.08 46.92 -3.39
N THR A 133 -17.72 47.23 -4.51
CA THR A 133 -17.08 47.16 -5.84
C THR A 133 -16.18 48.37 -6.01
N SER A 134 -14.86 48.18 -5.88
CA SER A 134 -13.85 49.15 -6.32
C SER A 134 -13.52 48.90 -7.80
N PRO A 135 -13.50 49.93 -8.66
CA PRO A 135 -13.28 49.77 -10.09
C PRO A 135 -11.83 49.41 -10.43
N ILE A 136 -11.70 48.56 -11.45
CA ILE A 136 -10.45 48.16 -12.13
C ILE A 136 -9.84 49.40 -12.79
N ASN A 137 -8.54 49.64 -12.58
CA ASN A 137 -7.70 50.46 -13.46
C ASN A 137 -6.25 49.94 -13.45
N ASP A 138 -5.69 49.95 -14.65
CA ASP A 138 -4.43 49.36 -15.13
C ASP A 138 -3.14 49.67 -14.35
N GLY A 139 -2.21 48.71 -14.37
CA GLY A 139 -0.84 48.90 -13.87
C GLY A 139 0.08 47.70 -14.12
N MET A 140 0.44 47.45 -15.38
CA MET A 140 1.46 46.48 -15.81
C MET A 140 2.83 46.76 -15.15
N ARG A 141 3.40 45.76 -14.45
CA ARG A 141 4.87 45.56 -14.39
C ARG A 141 5.24 44.07 -14.43
N ILE A 142 5.72 43.70 -15.60
CA ILE A 142 6.58 42.56 -15.88
C ILE A 142 7.76 42.54 -14.89
N VAL A 143 7.96 41.42 -14.20
CA VAL A 143 9.31 40.92 -13.87
C VAL A 143 9.33 39.46 -14.26
N ALA A 144 10.18 39.18 -15.24
CA ALA A 144 10.28 37.94 -15.98
C ALA A 144 10.75 36.79 -15.10
N ASN A 145 10.12 35.64 -15.31
CA ASN A 145 10.55 34.32 -14.86
C ASN A 145 11.89 33.97 -15.54
N SER A 146 13.00 34.49 -15.00
CA SER A 146 14.35 34.38 -15.55
C SER A 146 15.12 33.17 -15.03
N CYS A 147 14.46 32.01 -14.90
CA CYS A 147 15.10 30.76 -14.45
C CYS A 147 15.21 29.70 -15.55
N TRP A 148 14.65 29.93 -16.74
CA TRP A 148 14.66 28.92 -17.81
C TRP A 148 15.80 29.07 -18.83
N LEU A 149 16.41 30.26 -18.93
CA LEU A 149 17.44 30.54 -19.92
C LEU A 149 18.84 30.02 -19.52
N LEU A 150 19.08 29.75 -18.24
CA LEU A 150 20.35 29.19 -17.77
C LEU A 150 20.51 27.69 -18.10
N LEU A 151 19.41 26.95 -18.24
CA LEU A 151 19.44 25.52 -18.57
C LEU A 151 19.77 25.26 -20.04
N MET A 152 19.33 26.12 -20.96
CA MET A 152 19.57 25.91 -22.40
C MET A 152 21.02 26.20 -22.82
N VAL A 153 21.72 27.10 -22.12
CA VAL A 153 23.15 27.40 -22.41
C VAL A 153 24.06 26.29 -21.90
N LEU A 154 23.72 25.62 -20.80
CA LEU A 154 24.51 24.50 -20.29
C LEU A 154 24.42 23.27 -21.19
N VAL A 155 23.24 22.99 -21.76
CA VAL A 155 23.04 21.84 -22.66
C VAL A 155 23.76 22.02 -24.00
N SER A 156 23.88 23.25 -24.51
CA SER A 156 24.59 23.51 -25.76
C SER A 156 26.12 23.48 -25.62
N VAL A 157 26.68 23.85 -24.46
CA VAL A 157 28.13 23.75 -24.22
C VAL A 157 28.58 22.30 -23.99
N SER A 158 27.76 21.46 -23.35
CA SER A 158 28.08 20.04 -23.13
C SER A 158 27.99 19.16 -24.38
N LEU A 159 27.34 19.63 -25.46
CA LEU A 159 27.28 18.91 -26.73
C LEU A 159 28.40 19.31 -27.71
N LEU A 160 29.25 20.27 -27.31
CA LEU A 160 30.34 20.80 -28.10
C LEU A 160 31.69 20.69 -27.36
N VAL A 161 31.89 19.59 -26.62
CA VAL A 161 33.19 19.10 -26.15
C VAL A 161 33.24 17.59 -26.34
#